data_AF-A0A949Y2P3-F1
#
_entry.id   AF-A0A949Y2P3-F1
#
_cell.length_a   1.000
_cell.length_b   1.000
_cell.length_c   1.000
_cell.angle_alpha   90.00
_cell.angle_beta   90.00
_cell.angle_gamma   90.00
#
_symmetry.space_group_name_H-M   'P 1'
#
loop_
_entity.id
_entity.type
_entity.pdbx_description
1 polymer ?
#
loop_
_entity_poly.entity_id
_entity_poly.type
_entity_poly.pdbx_seq_one_letter_code
_entity_poly.pdbx_strand_id
1 'polypeptide(L)' 'MNQTRSLYSIGHLSEKFGVPVHKLEFAIKSRKIEPCGWAGNSRIFDEEGAEKVGAALSQIAADPRSRRMPRGRAAR' A
#
# COMPACT_ATOMS: atom_id res chain seq x y z
N MET A 1 26.73 -8.45 8.08
CA MET A 1 25.69 -8.70 7.06
C MET A 1 25.15 -7.35 6.62
N ASN A 2 25.61 -6.82 5.48
CA ASN A 2 25.07 -5.58 4.92
C ASN A 2 23.70 -5.88 4.32
N GLN A 3 22.63 -5.68 5.09
CA GLN A 3 21.28 -5.74 4.55
C GLN A 3 21.05 -4.47 3.73
N THR A 4 21.01 -4.63 2.41
CA THR A 4 20.62 -3.57 1.49
C THR A 4 19.16 -3.23 1.76
N ARG A 5 18.90 -2.15 2.52
CA ARG A 5 17.54 -1.67 2.78
C ARG A 5 16.86 -1.36 1.46
N SER A 6 15.88 -2.18 1.09
CA SER A 6 15.10 -1.94 -0.11
C SER A 6 14.03 -0.88 0.19
N LEU A 7 14.09 0.23 -0.55
CA LEU A 7 13.12 1.32 -0.46
C LEU A 7 12.08 1.17 -1.57
N TYR A 8 10.81 1.27 -1.19
CA TYR A 8 9.68 1.09 -2.08
C TYR A 8 8.81 2.34 -2.11
N SER A 9 8.52 2.83 -3.31
CA SER A 9 7.48 3.85 -3.51
C SER A 9 6.10 3.20 -3.59
N ILE A 10 5.03 3.99 -3.44
CA ILE A 10 3.66 3.52 -3.65
C ILE A 10 3.47 2.85 -5.02
N GLY A 11 4.06 3.42 -6.08
CA GLY A 11 4.02 2.84 -7.43
C GLY A 11 4.70 1.47 -7.47
N HIS A 12 5.89 1.37 -6.89
CA HIS A 12 6.63 0.11 -6.86
C HIS A 12 5.90 -0.95 -6.02
N LEU A 13 5.26 -0.57 -4.91
CA LEU A 13 4.39 -1.46 -4.13
C LEU A 13 3.15 -1.88 -4.91
N SER A 14 2.56 -0.99 -5.71
CA SER A 14 1.42 -1.29 -6.58
C SER A 14 1.75 -2.38 -7.58
N GLU A 15 2.92 -2.29 -8.22
CA GLU A 15 3.43 -3.32 -9.13
C GLU A 15 3.77 -4.62 -8.39
N LYS A 16 4.50 -4.52 -7.27
CA LYS A 16 4.91 -5.67 -6.44
C LYS A 16 3.72 -6.51 -5.96
N PHE A 17 2.64 -5.86 -5.54
CA PHE A 17 1.45 -6.55 -5.02
C PHE A 17 0.35 -6.76 -6.07
N GLY A 18 0.53 -6.30 -7.30
CA GLY A 18 -0.46 -6.42 -8.37
C GLY A 18 -1.81 -5.74 -8.04
N VAL A 19 -1.79 -4.72 -7.19
CA VAL A 19 -3.00 -3.98 -6.78
C VAL A 19 -2.89 -2.52 -7.21
N PRO A 20 -4.00 -1.90 -7.65
CA PRO A 20 -3.99 -0.51 -8.07
C PRO A 20 -3.69 0.44 -6.90
N VAL A 21 -2.97 1.51 -7.21
CA VAL A 21 -2.50 2.54 -6.25
C VAL A 21 -3.58 2.98 -5.27
N HIS A 22 -4.81 3.24 -5.72
CA HIS A 22 -5.90 3.69 -4.85
C HIS A 22 -6.26 2.69 -3.73
N LYS A 23 -6.16 1.38 -4.00
CA LYS A 23 -6.37 0.34 -2.97
C LYS A 23 -5.21 0.29 -1.99
N LEU A 24 -4.00 0.48 -2.51
CA LEU A 24 -2.79 0.53 -1.70
C LEU A 24 -2.82 1.74 -0.75
N GLU A 25 -3.20 2.92 -1.26
CA GLU A 25 -3.40 4.12 -0.46
C GLU A 25 -4.50 3.95 0.58
N PHE A 26 -5.59 3.28 0.23
CA PHE A 26 -6.62 2.95 1.20
C PHE A 26 -6.08 2.06 2.31
N ALA A 27 -5.36 0.97 1.97
CA ALA A 27 -4.77 0.08 2.97
C ALA A 27 -3.80 0.82 3.90
N ILE A 28 -2.92 1.66 3.34
CA ILE A 28 -1.98 2.49 4.10
C ILE A 28 -2.73 3.42 5.06
N LYS A 29 -3.74 4.15 4.58
CA LYS A 29 -4.52 5.09 5.40
C LYS A 29 -5.34 4.38 6.48
N SER A 30 -6.05 3.31 6.13
CA SER A 30 -6.91 2.56 7.04
C SER A 30 -6.13 1.87 8.16
N ARG A 31 -4.90 1.43 7.89
CA ARG A 31 -4.03 0.78 8.88
C ARG A 31 -2.99 1.72 9.50
N LYS A 32 -3.04 3.03 9.17
CA LYS A 32 -2.09 4.05 9.65
C LYS A 32 -0.63 3.61 9.48
N ILE A 33 -0.30 3.08 8.31
CA ILE A 33 1.08 2.65 8.02
C ILE A 33 1.88 3.89 7.70
N GLU A 34 2.89 4.18 8.51
CA GLU A 34 3.72 5.36 8.34
C GLU A 34 4.82 5.12 7.29
N PRO A 35 5.07 6.08 6.39
CA PRO A 35 6.20 6.00 5.48
C PRO A 35 7.51 6.25 6.23
N CYS A 36 8.59 5.58 5.79
CA CYS A 36 9.93 5.82 6.32
C CYS A 36 10.54 7.13 5.79
N GLY A 37 9.95 7.71 4.75
CA GLY A 37 10.40 8.97 4.16
C GLY A 37 9.60 9.38 2.93
N TRP A 38 10.07 10.42 2.25
CA TRP A 38 9.47 10.97 1.05
C TRP A 38 10.53 11.13 -0.04
N ALA A 39 10.19 10.76 -1.28
CA ALA A 39 10.97 11.06 -2.47
C ALA A 39 10.13 11.99 -3.35
N GLY A 40 10.41 13.30 -3.26
CA GLY A 40 9.51 14.32 -3.82
C GLY A 40 8.13 14.24 -3.17
N ASN A 41 7.10 14.03 -3.99
CA ASN A 41 5.71 13.86 -3.51
C ASN A 41 5.32 12.38 -3.24
N SER A 42 6.24 11.43 -3.45
CA SER A 42 5.97 10.01 -3.23
C SER A 42 6.35 9.57 -1.82
N ARG A 43 5.44 8.89 -1.14
CA ARG A 43 5.71 8.19 0.12
C ARG A 43 6.62 6.99 -0.13
N ILE A 44 7.65 6.85 0.69
CA ILE A 44 8.62 5.76 0.64
C ILE A 44 8.45 4.88 1.87
N PHE A 45 8.53 3.57 1.65
CA PHE A 45 8.43 2.54 2.67
C PHE A 45 9.68 1.68 2.59
N ASP A 46 10.22 1.28 3.73
CA ASP A 46 11.24 0.24 3.80
C ASP A 46 10.58 -1.14 3.70
N GLU A 47 11.38 -2.20 3.86
CA GLU A 47 10.92 -3.58 3.83
C GLU A 47 9.82 -3.85 4.87
N GLU A 48 9.98 -3.38 6.12
CA GLU A 48 9.00 -3.57 7.18
C GLU A 48 7.69 -2.84 6.85
N GLY A 49 7.79 -1.65 6.27
CA GLY A 49 6.64 -0.90 5.75
C GLY A 49 5.92 -1.65 4.64
N ALA A 50 6.67 -2.23 3.70
CA ALA A 50 6.11 -3.03 2.61
C ALA A 50 5.40 -4.28 3.12
N GLU A 51 5.97 -4.98 4.10
CA GLU A 51 5.36 -6.15 4.75
C GLU A 51 4.04 -5.78 5.45
N LYS A 52 4.02 -4.67 6.19
CA LYS A 52 2.79 -4.14 6.81
C LYS A 52 1.71 -3.84 5.76
N VAL A 53 2.08 -3.27 4.61
CA VAL A 53 1.14 -3.00 3.51
C VAL A 53 0.59 -4.31 2.93
N GLY A 54 1.43 -5.32 2.71
CA GLY A 54 1.01 -6.64 2.23
C GLY A 54 0.04 -7.34 3.20
N ALA A 55 0.34 -7.30 4.50
CA ALA A 55 -0.53 -7.83 5.54
C ALA A 55 -1.88 -7.09 5.57
N ALA A 56 -1.86 -5.75 5.48
CA ALA A 56 -3.06 -4.94 5.43
C ALA A 56 -3.95 -5.27 4.23
N LEU A 57 -3.36 -5.41 3.03
CA LEU A 57 -4.08 -5.80 1.82
C LEU A 57 -4.75 -7.17 1.97
N SER A 58 -4.04 -8.14 2.54
CA SER A 58 -4.57 -9.48 2.79
C SER A 58 -5.75 -9.47 3.78
N GLN A 59 -5.64 -8.70 4.87
CA GLN A 59 -6.73 -8.53 5.83
C GLN A 59 -7.95 -7.84 5.21
N ILE A 60 -7.74 -6.84 4.36
CA ILE A 60 -8.82 -6.13 3.66
C ILE A 60 -9.50 -7.04 2.63
N ALA A 61 -8.74 -7.92 1.95
CA ALA A 61 -9.30 -8.89 1.01
C ALA A 61 -10.08 -10.02 1.71
N ALA A 62 -9.61 -10.44 2.90
CA ALA A 62 -10.27 -11.44 3.73
C ALA A 62 -11.54 -10.90 4.41
N ASP A 63 -11.69 -9.58 4.57
CA ASP A 63 -12.88 -8.96 5.13
C ASP A 63 -14.04 -8.94 4.11
N PRO A 64 -15.14 -9.68 4.34
CA PRO A 64 -16.26 -9.74 3.40
C PRO A 64 -17.06 -8.42 3.30
N ARG A 65 -16.91 -7.50 4.26
CA ARG A 65 -17.55 -6.17 4.21
C ARG A 65 -16.82 -5.23 3.26
N SER A 66 -15.51 -5.42 3.09
CA SER A 66 -14.64 -4.70 2.16
C SER A 66 -14.94 -4.96 0.68
N ARG A 67 -15.61 -6.07 0.33
CA ARG A 67 -16.10 -6.31 -1.05
C ARG A 67 -17.08 -5.25 -1.53
N ARG A 68 -17.66 -4.45 -0.63
CA ARG A 68 -18.53 -3.31 -0.95
C ARG A 68 -17.79 -2.02 -1.24
N MET A 69 -16.46 -2.02 -1.37
CA MET A 69 -15.75 -0.82 -1.78
C MET A 69 -16.29 -0.39 -3.15
N PRO A 70 -16.91 0.80 -3.26
CA PRO A 70 -17.46 1.25 -4.53
C PRO A 70 -16.30 1.30 -5.52
N ARG A 71 -16.38 0.46 -6.57
CA ARG A 71 -15.58 0.65 -7.78
C ARG A 71 -15.75 2.11 -8.15
N GLY A 72 -14.62 2.82 -8.28
CA GLY A 72 -14.56 4.27 -8.33
C GLY A 72 -15.79 4.89 -8.97
N ARG A 73 -16.38 5.87 -8.27
CA ARG A 73 -17.37 6.78 -8.83
C ARG A 73 -16.87 7.17 -10.22
N ALA A 74 -17.52 6.65 -11.25
CA ALA A 74 -17.21 7.00 -12.63
C ALA A 74 -17.24 8.52 -12.68
N ALA A 75 -16.07 9.12 -12.95
CA ALA A 75 -15.98 10.55 -13.19
C ALA A 75 -16.92 10.84 -14.36
N ARG A 76 -17.93 11.66 -14.08
CA ARG A 76 -18.83 12.22 -15.08
C ARG A 76 -18.27 13.58 -15.48
#